data_AF-A0A1Q7LJM9-F1
#
_entry.id   AF-A0A1Q7LJM9-F1
#
_cell.length_a   1.000
_cell.length_b   1.000
_cell.length_c   1.000
_cell.angle_alpha   90.00
_cell.angle_beta   90.00
_cell.angle_gamma   90.00
#
_symmetry.space_group_name_H-M   'P 1'
#
loop_
_entity.id
_entity.type
_entity.pdbx_description
1 polymer ?
#
loop_
_entity_poly.entity_id
_entity_poly.type
_entity_poly.pdbx_seq_one_letter_code
_entity_poly.pdbx_strand_id
1 'polypeptide(L)' 'MNCRECTEHLYEYLDRELTPQVEQEIRQHLADCPPCGEHFDFERLFLDFLRARCRAQGAPSELKLRILRELFDE' A
#
# COMPACT_ATOMS: atom_id res chain seq x y z
N MET A 1 -19.71 1.89 3.09
CA MET A 1 -18.56 1.91 4.02
C MET A 1 -18.91 2.43 5.41
N ASN A 2 -18.91 1.55 6.41
CA ASN A 2 -18.87 1.90 7.84
C ASN A 2 -17.44 1.74 8.41
N CYS A 3 -17.19 2.15 9.65
CA CYS A 3 -15.87 2.05 10.28
C CYS A 3 -15.30 0.64 10.29
N ARG A 4 -16.15 -0.37 10.52
CA ARG A 4 -15.71 -1.78 10.56
C ARG A 4 -15.27 -2.24 9.18
N GLU A 5 -16.07 -1.99 8.14
CA GLU A 5 -15.72 -2.31 6.75
C GLU A 5 -14.43 -1.58 6.32
N CYS A 6 -14.26 -0.32 6.73
CA CYS A 6 -13.05 0.44 6.45
C CYS A 6 -11.80 -0.18 7.10
N THR A 7 -11.90 -0.64 8.35
CA THR A 7 -10.80 -1.32 9.04
C THR A 7 -10.52 -2.69 8.44
N GLU A 8 -11.56 -3.44 8.07
CA GLU A 8 -11.43 -4.77 7.43
C GLU A 8 -10.73 -4.68 6.07
N HIS A 9 -10.97 -3.62 5.30
CA HIS A 9 -10.37 -3.41 3.97
C HIS A 9 -9.15 -2.47 3.94
N LEU A 10 -8.63 -2.09 5.11
CA LEU A 10 -7.60 -1.05 5.22
C LEU A 10 -6.29 -1.44 4.54
N TYR A 11 -5.88 -2.71 4.65
CA TYR A 11 -4.65 -3.20 4.05
C TYR A 11 -4.79 -3.35 2.54
N GLU A 12 -5.91 -3.86 2.04
CA GLU A 12 -6.20 -3.93 0.60
C GLU A 12 -6.24 -2.52 -0.01
N TYR A 13 -6.71 -1.51 0.73
CA TYR A 13 -6.61 -0.11 0.32
C TYR A 13 -5.16 0.38 0.28
N LEU A 14 -4.35 0.07 1.29
CA LEU A 14 -2.92 0.42 1.34
C LEU A 14 -2.11 -0.23 0.22
N ASP A 15 -2.47 -1.47 -0.16
CA ASP A 15 -1.81 -2.27 -1.19
C ASP A 15 -2.38 -2.02 -2.60
N ARG A 16 -3.46 -1.22 -2.71
CA ARG A 16 -4.16 -0.89 -3.98
C ARG A 16 -4.78 -2.11 -4.67
N GLU A 17 -5.31 -3.04 -3.88
CA GLU A 17 -5.91 -4.29 -4.36
C GLU A 17 -7.45 -4.25 -4.41
N LEU A 18 -8.04 -3.08 -4.17
CA LEU A 18 -9.48 -2.88 -4.20
C LEU A 18 -10.00 -2.55 -5.59
N THR A 19 -11.29 -2.83 -5.80
CA THR A 19 -12.00 -2.32 -6.97
C THR A 19 -12.10 -0.79 -6.90
N PRO A 20 -12.17 -0.06 -8.03
CA PRO A 20 -12.27 1.40 -8.03
C PRO A 20 -13.47 1.93 -7.21
N GLN A 21 -14.57 1.18 -7.19
CA GLN A 21 -15.77 1.52 -6.42
C GLN A 21 -15.47 1.50 -4.92
N VAL A 22 -14.88 0.39 -4.42
CA VAL A 22 -14.58 0.22 -2.99
C VAL A 22 -13.46 1.16 -2.55
N GLU A 23 -12.46 1.39 -3.40
CA GLU A 23 -11.40 2.38 -3.14
C GLU A 23 -11.99 3.78 -2.91
N GLN A 24 -12.93 4.21 -3.76
CA GLN A 24 -13.56 5.51 -3.63
C GLN A 24 -14.40 5.62 -2.34
N GLU A 25 -15.12 4.55 -1.97
CA GLU A 25 -15.88 4.52 -0.73
C GLU A 25 -14.99 4.61 0.52
N ILE A 26 -13.86 3.90 0.56
CA ILE A 26 -12.89 3.97 1.67
C ILE A 26 -12.29 5.36 1.72
N ARG A 27 -11.86 5.91 0.57
CA ARG A 27 -11.28 7.25 0.51
C ARG A 27 -12.23 8.31 1.07
N GLN A 28 -13.51 8.24 0.72
CA GLN A 28 -14.52 9.13 1.26
C GLN A 28 -14.68 8.93 2.78
N HIS A 29 -14.74 7.68 3.24
CA HIS A 29 -14.84 7.38 4.67
C HIS A 29 -13.66 7.92 5.48
N LEU A 30 -12.42 7.73 5.01
CA LEU A 30 -11.21 8.24 5.66
C LEU A 30 -11.20 9.78 5.74
N ALA A 31 -11.79 10.47 4.76
CA ALA A 31 -11.91 11.93 4.77
C ALA A 31 -12.98 12.42 5.76
N ASP A 32 -14.09 11.70 5.88
CA ASP A 32 -15.24 12.10 6.71
C ASP A 32 -15.14 11.60 8.16
N CYS A 33 -14.29 10.62 8.42
CA CYS A 33 -14.14 9.94 9.71
C CYS A 33 -12.71 10.10 10.25
N PRO A 34 -12.43 11.14 11.06
CA PRO A 34 -11.11 11.38 11.65
C PRO A 34 -10.48 10.16 12.36
N PRO A 35 -11.18 9.36 13.19
CA PRO A 35 -10.53 8.22 13.84
C PRO A 35 -10.07 7.14 12.86
N CYS A 36 -10.80 6.91 11.77
CA CYS A 36 -10.36 5.98 10.72
C CYS A 36 -9.21 6.57 9.90
N GLY A 37 -9.22 7.88 9.64
CA GLY A 37 -8.11 8.60 9.02
C GLY A 37 -6.80 8.51 9.82
N GLU A 38 -6.86 8.73 11.14
CA GLU A 38 -5.71 8.57 12.04
C GLU A 38 -5.18 7.14 12.07
N HIS A 39 -6.07 6.14 12.07
CA HIS A 39 -5.67 4.73 11.99
C HIS A 39 -4.97 4.43 10.67
N PHE A 40 -5.52 4.89 9.54
CA PHE A 40 -4.87 4.77 8.23
C PHE A 40 -3.49 5.41 8.19
N ASP A 41 -3.34 6.63 8.72
CA ASP A 41 -2.05 7.32 8.74
C ASP A 41 -1.02 6.55 9.58
N PHE A 42 -1.43 5.99 10.71
CA PHE A 42 -0.57 5.13 11.53
C PHE A 42 -0.10 3.89 10.75
N GLU A 43 -1.03 3.14 10.14
CA GLU A 43 -0.69 1.92 9.39
C GLU A 43 0.24 2.23 8.21
N ARG A 44 -0.02 3.33 7.48
CA ARG A 44 0.85 3.79 6.40
C ARG A 44 2.27 4.07 6.89
N LEU A 45 2.40 4.83 7.98
CA LEU A 45 3.71 5.14 8.57
C LEU A 45 4.44 3.89 9.07
N PHE A 46 3.71 2.93 9.63
CA PHE A 46 4.25 1.65 10.08
C PHE A 46 4.81 0.83 8.90
N LEU A 47 4.06 0.71 7.81
CA LEU A 47 4.52 0.03 6.60
C LEU A 47 5.73 0.72 5.96
N ASP A 48 5.75 2.04 5.93
CA ASP A 48 6.90 2.80 5.41
C ASP A 48 8.15 2.61 6.28
N PHE A 49 7.99 2.57 7.61
CA PHE A 49 9.07 2.21 8.53
C PHE A 49 9.62 0.81 8.24
N LEU A 50 8.74 -0.19 8.09
CA LEU A 50 9.15 -1.56 7.74
C LEU A 50 9.89 -1.60 6.41
N ARG A 51 9.36 -0.96 5.36
CA ARG A 51 10.00 -0.87 4.04
C ARG A 51 11.40 -0.26 4.14
N ALA A 52 11.59 0.79 4.92
CA ALA A 52 12.89 1.42 5.11
C ALA A 52 13.91 0.47 5.76
N ARG A 53 13.48 -0.38 6.71
CA ARG A 53 14.34 -1.38 7.37
C ARG A 53 14.62 -2.60 6.50
N CYS A 54 13.61 -3.11 5.80
CA CYS A 54 13.75 -4.29 4.94
C CYS A 54 14.57 -4.02 3.67
N ARG A 55 14.59 -2.77 3.18
CA ARG A 55 15.43 -2.37 2.02
C ARG A 55 16.93 -2.33 2.31
N ALA A 56 17.38 -2.61 3.53
CA ALA A 56 18.81 -2.69 3.86
C ALA A 56 19.55 -3.76 3.03
N GLN A 57 18.83 -4.79 2.54
CA GLN A 57 19.34 -5.76 1.56
C GLN A 57 18.51 -5.64 0.29
N GLY A 58 18.96 -4.82 -0.66
CA GLY A 58 18.34 -4.73 -1.97
C GLY A 58 18.49 -6.04 -2.77
N ALA A 59 17.68 -6.20 -3.83
CA ALA A 59 17.81 -7.33 -4.74
C ALA A 59 19.26 -7.43 -5.31
N PRO A 60 19.80 -8.66 -5.50
CA PRO A 60 21.11 -8.87 -6.10
C PRO A 60 21.25 -8.16 -7.45
N SER A 61 22.44 -7.64 -7.74
CA SER A 61 22.73 -6.94 -9.00
C SER A 61 22.46 -7.80 -10.23
N GLU A 62 22.76 -9.09 -10.17
CA GLU A 62 22.50 -10.04 -11.25
C GLU A 62 21.01 -10.15 -11.59
N LEU A 63 20.13 -10.22 -10.57
CA LEU A 63 18.68 -10.27 -10.79
C LEU A 63 18.18 -8.98 -11.45
N LYS A 64 18.69 -7.82 -11.02
CA LYS A 64 18.34 -6.53 -11.64
C LYS A 64 18.75 -6.48 -13.10
N LEU A 65 19.97 -6.92 -13.42
CA LEU A 65 20.47 -6.96 -14.80
C LEU A 65 19.64 -7.88 -15.69
N ARG A 66 19.24 -9.06 -15.17
CA ARG A 66 18.35 -9.98 -15.89
C ARG A 66 16.99 -9.34 -16.19
N ILE A 67 16.36 -8.70 -15.20
CA ILE A 67 15.07 -8.03 -15.39
C ILE A 67 15.17 -6.90 -16.43
N LEU A 68 16.21 -6.07 -16.34
CA LEU A 68 16.41 -4.99 -17.31
C LEU A 68 16.58 -5.53 -18.72
N ARG A 69 17.30 -6.65 -18.89
CA ARG A 69 17.44 -7.30 -20.18
C ARG A 69 16.09 -7.73 -20.76
N GLU A 70 15.29 -8.46 -19.99
CA GLU A 70 13.97 -8.93 -20.45
C GLU A 70 12.98 -7.79 -20.76
N LEU A 71 13.13 -6.63 -20.12
CA LEU A 71 12.27 -5.46 -20.34
C LEU A 71 12.68 -4.60 -21.54
N PHE A 72 13.97 -4.62 -21.94
CA PHE A 72 14.54 -3.67 -22.89
C PHE A 72 15.28 -4.30 -24.08
N ASP A 73 15.51 -5.60 -24.10
CA ASP A 73 15.96 -6.30 -25.31
C ASP A 73 14.74 -6.52 -26.24
N GLU A 74 14.70 -5.77 -27.35
CA GLU A 74 13.93 -6.11 -28.56
C GLU A 74 14.62 -7.22 -29.37
#